data_AF-A0A3G6MH60-F1
#
_entry.id   AF-A0A3G6MH60-F1
#
_cell.length_a   1.000
_cell.length_b   1.000
_cell.length_c   1.000
_cell.angle_alpha   90.00
_cell.angle_beta   90.00
_cell.angle_gamma   90.00
#
_symmetry.space_group_name_H-M   'P 1'
#
loop_
_entity.id
_entity.type
_entity.pdbx_description
1 polymer ?
#
loop_
_entity_poly.entity_id
_entity_poly.type
_entity_poly.pdbx_seq_one_letter_code
_entity_poly.pdbx_strand_id
1 'polypeptide(L)'
;MKNSKLILLLISLSFSSLSFAQKTDDVKITVKDKKGKKEVEILPHFIQFGIMSKNHQDFRKKYNVDVVYENCVISPVISKLAEKNNVALAKNLTEKYGETWKKDLGIIPYGL
;
A
#
# COMPACT_ATOMS: atom_id res chain seq x y z
N MET A 1 4.34 20.36 -56.63
CA MET A 1 4.37 20.67 -55.18
C MET A 1 3.70 19.50 -54.47
N LYS A 2 4.43 18.42 -54.16
CA LYS A 2 5.19 18.18 -52.92
C LYS A 2 4.30 18.11 -51.66
N ASN A 3 4.12 16.88 -51.17
CA ASN A 3 4.20 16.52 -49.73
C ASN A 3 2.92 16.47 -48.87
N SER A 4 1.77 16.03 -49.39
CA SER A 4 0.57 15.79 -48.54
C SER A 4 0.63 14.47 -47.73
N LYS A 5 1.38 13.45 -48.19
CA LYS A 5 1.47 12.15 -47.48
C LYS A 5 2.39 12.16 -46.25
N LEU A 6 3.14 13.24 -46.02
CA LEU A 6 4.10 13.32 -44.91
C LEU A 6 3.45 13.78 -43.59
N ILE A 7 2.30 14.46 -43.65
CA ILE A 7 1.68 15.07 -42.48
C ILE A 7 0.82 14.06 -41.69
N LEU A 8 0.29 13.03 -42.35
CA LEU A 8 -0.51 12.00 -41.67
C LEU A 8 0.32 10.98 -40.87
N LEU A 9 1.63 10.93 -41.10
CA LEU A 9 2.55 9.98 -40.46
C LEU A 9 3.16 10.50 -39.14
N LEU A 10 2.88 11.75 -38.77
CA LEU A 10 3.47 12.40 -37.59
C LEU A 10 2.56 12.41 -36.35
N ILE A 11 1.31 11.96 -36.45
CA ILE A 11 0.35 11.94 -35.32
C ILE A 11 0.41 10.61 -34.54
N SER A 12 1.02 9.56 -35.10
CA SER A 12 1.05 8.23 -34.47
C SER A 12 2.16 8.00 -33.43
N LEU A 13 3.00 9.00 -33.13
CA LEU A 13 4.19 8.81 -32.29
C LEU A 13 4.14 9.48 -30.90
N SER A 14 2.98 10.02 -30.50
CA SER A 14 2.84 10.73 -29.22
C SER A 14 2.07 9.94 -28.16
N PHE A 15 2.42 8.67 -27.97
CA PHE A 15 2.16 7.97 -26.71
C PHE A 15 3.49 7.60 -26.09
N SER A 16 4.24 8.62 -25.68
CA SER A 16 5.32 8.40 -24.72
C SER A 16 4.65 7.97 -23.43
N SER A 17 4.62 6.66 -23.20
CA SER A 17 4.30 6.07 -21.90
C SER A 17 5.17 6.76 -20.85
N LEU A 18 4.56 7.65 -20.07
CA LEU A 18 5.07 8.03 -18.77
C LEU A 18 4.93 6.80 -17.88
N SER A 19 5.79 5.81 -18.11
CA SER A 19 6.04 4.74 -17.15
C SER A 19 6.71 5.42 -15.97
N PHE A 20 5.93 5.82 -14.98
CA PHE A 20 6.44 6.04 -13.63
C PHE A 20 6.97 4.68 -13.15
N ALA A 21 8.23 4.41 -13.46
CA ALA A 21 9.01 3.40 -12.77
C ALA A 21 9.30 3.94 -11.36
N GLN A 22 8.30 3.90 -10.48
CA GLN A 22 8.54 4.05 -9.05
C GLN A 22 9.38 2.85 -8.62
N LYS A 23 10.70 3.04 -8.56
CA LYS A 23 11.56 2.13 -7.80
C LYS A 23 11.06 2.17 -6.37
N THR A 24 10.43 1.10 -5.92
CA THR A 24 10.31 0.79 -4.50
C THR A 24 11.71 0.40 -4.05
N ASP A 25 12.57 1.40 -3.81
CA ASP A 25 13.78 1.15 -3.04
C ASP A 25 13.29 0.64 -1.68
N ASP A 26 13.45 -0.65 -1.41
CA ASP A 26 13.11 -1.26 -0.14
C ASP A 26 13.83 -0.47 0.96
N VAL A 27 13.09 0.40 1.65
CA VAL A 27 13.65 1.28 2.67
C VAL A 27 14.04 0.39 3.85
N LYS A 28 15.29 -0.07 3.91
CA LYS A 28 15.82 -0.82 5.06
C LYS A 28 16.10 0.13 6.22
N ILE A 29 15.07 0.42 7.04
CA ILE A 29 15.28 1.12 8.31
C ILE A 29 15.81 0.11 9.33
N THR A 30 17.04 0.29 9.79
CA THR A 30 17.63 -0.54 10.84
C THR A 30 17.33 0.09 12.19
N VAL A 31 16.31 -0.41 12.92
CA VAL A 31 16.06 0.00 14.31
C VAL A 31 16.98 -0.80 15.23
N LYS A 32 17.87 -0.11 15.95
CA LYS A 32 18.72 -0.74 16.97
C LYS A 32 17.92 -0.95 18.24
N ASP A 33 17.57 -2.20 18.54
CA ASP A 33 17.03 -2.58 19.85
C ASP A 33 18.08 -3.40 20.64
N LYS A 34 17.99 -3.38 21.98
CA LYS A 34 18.98 -3.90 22.94
C LYS A 34 19.21 -5.43 22.89
N LYS A 35 18.63 -6.16 21.93
CA LYS A 35 18.72 -7.63 21.80
C LYS A 35 19.22 -8.15 20.44
N GLY A 36 19.94 -7.33 19.69
CA GLY A 36 20.58 -7.73 18.43
C GLY A 36 19.80 -7.27 17.20
N LYS A 37 20.51 -7.08 16.09
CA LYS A 37 19.98 -6.59 14.82
C LYS A 37 18.83 -7.49 14.33
N LYS A 38 17.58 -7.06 14.48
CA LYS A 38 16.49 -7.57 13.66
C LYS A 38 16.37 -6.67 12.44
N GLU A 39 16.37 -7.26 11.25
CA GLU A 39 15.93 -6.54 10.06
C GLU A 39 14.47 -6.16 10.27
N VAL A 40 14.17 -4.87 10.26
CA VAL A 40 12.80 -4.37 10.30
C VAL A 40 12.32 -4.37 8.86
N GLU A 41 11.46 -5.33 8.53
CA GLU A 41 10.78 -5.38 7.25
C GLU A 41 9.72 -4.27 7.22
N ILE A 42 9.84 -3.32 6.30
CA ILE A 42 8.85 -2.26 6.13
C ILE A 42 7.80 -2.75 5.15
N LEU A 43 6.70 -3.27 5.68
CA LEU A 43 5.55 -3.68 4.90
C LEU A 43 4.48 -2.58 4.85
N PRO A 44 3.73 -2.47 3.75
CA PRO A 44 2.45 -1.79 3.76
C PRO A 44 1.59 -2.37 4.89
N HIS A 45 0.87 -1.52 5.61
CA HIS A 45 0.10 -1.99 6.75
C HIS A 45 -1.21 -1.25 6.92
N PHE A 46 -2.22 -1.97 7.40
CA PHE A 46 -3.42 -1.35 7.93
C PHE A 46 -3.13 -0.71 9.27
N ILE A 47 -3.69 0.48 9.49
CA ILE A 47 -3.65 1.18 10.77
C ILE A 47 -4.97 0.90 11.49
N GLN A 48 -4.88 0.28 12.67
CA GLN A 48 -6.01 0.05 13.54
C GLN A 48 -5.75 0.76 14.87
N PHE A 49 -6.78 1.36 15.48
CA PHE A 49 -6.65 1.91 16.82
C PHE A 49 -7.19 0.94 17.86
N GLY A 50 -6.51 0.87 19.01
CA GLY A 50 -6.96 0.12 20.17
C GLY A 50 -6.13 -1.13 20.47
N ILE A 51 -6.69 -2.01 21.29
CA ILE A 51 -6.03 -3.25 21.69
C ILE A 51 -6.06 -4.24 20.52
N MET A 52 -4.94 -4.95 20.32
CA MET A 52 -4.85 -6.00 19.31
C MET A 52 -5.90 -7.08 19.55
N SER A 53 -6.89 -7.14 18.65
CA SER A 53 -8.03 -8.06 18.74
C SER A 53 -7.75 -9.44 18.16
N LYS A 54 -6.72 -9.57 17.30
CA LYS A 54 -6.40 -10.80 16.58
C LYS A 54 -4.92 -10.85 16.18
N ASN A 55 -4.39 -12.05 16.03
CA ASN A 55 -3.08 -12.28 15.43
C ASN A 55 -3.19 -12.27 13.89
N HIS A 56 -2.34 -11.47 13.24
CA HIS A 56 -2.35 -11.27 11.78
C HIS A 56 -1.19 -11.92 11.04
N GLN A 57 -0.43 -12.83 11.67
CA GLN A 57 0.75 -13.45 11.04
C GLN A 57 0.40 -14.20 9.75
N ASP A 58 -0.73 -14.90 9.70
CA ASP A 58 -1.14 -15.63 8.49
C ASP A 58 -1.56 -14.68 7.36
N PHE A 59 -2.24 -13.58 7.72
CA PHE A 59 -2.56 -12.51 6.78
C PHE A 59 -1.28 -11.87 6.22
N ARG A 60 -0.32 -11.54 7.10
CA ARG A 60 0.97 -10.97 6.72
C ARG A 60 1.73 -11.89 5.76
N LYS A 61 1.83 -13.18 6.07
CA LYS A 61 2.49 -14.16 5.19
C LYS A 61 1.81 -14.29 3.83
N LYS A 62 0.48 -14.28 3.79
CA LYS A 62 -0.30 -14.48 2.56
C LYS A 62 -0.31 -13.26 1.65
N TYR A 63 -0.46 -12.06 2.23
CA TYR A 63 -0.69 -10.84 1.48
C TYR A 63 0.53 -9.91 1.41
N ASN A 64 1.58 -10.19 2.19
CA ASN A 64 2.73 -9.30 2.39
C ASN A 64 2.31 -7.90 2.89
N VAL A 65 1.30 -7.86 3.76
CA VAL A 65 0.70 -6.66 4.34
C VAL A 65 0.53 -6.88 5.85
N ASP A 66 0.97 -5.93 6.66
CA ASP A 66 0.87 -6.02 8.11
C ASP A 66 -0.35 -5.28 8.68
N VAL A 67 -0.58 -5.39 9.99
CA VAL A 67 -1.57 -4.61 10.73
C VAL A 67 -0.89 -4.01 11.95
N VAL A 68 -0.81 -2.68 11.99
CA VAL A 68 -0.26 -1.93 13.12
C VAL A 68 -1.40 -1.44 14.00
N TYR A 69 -1.31 -1.74 15.29
CA TYR A 69 -2.23 -1.23 16.29
C TYR A 69 -1.63 0.00 16.98
N GLU A 70 -2.23 1.14 16.71
CA GLU A 70 -1.92 2.42 17.32
C GLU A 70 -2.75 2.63 18.61
N ASN A 71 -2.26 3.53 19.46
CA ASN A 71 -2.89 3.86 20.73
C ASN A 71 -4.32 4.43 20.54
N CYS A 72 -5.14 4.36 21.60
CA CYS A 72 -6.54 4.81 21.58
C CYS A 72 -6.73 6.33 21.48
N VAL A 73 -5.67 7.13 21.62
CA VAL A 73 -5.76 8.59 21.54
C VAL A 73 -5.71 9.00 20.07
N ILE A 74 -6.88 9.23 19.49
CA ILE A 74 -7.05 9.51 18.06
C ILE A 74 -7.32 11.00 17.86
N SER A 75 -6.42 11.70 17.18
CA SER A 75 -6.69 13.07 16.72
C SER A 75 -7.38 13.06 15.35
N PRO A 76 -8.10 14.14 14.96
CA PRO A 76 -8.70 14.23 13.63
C PRO A 76 -7.69 14.09 12.48
N VAL A 77 -6.44 14.52 12.69
CA VAL A 77 -5.38 14.41 11.68
C VAL A 77 -4.95 12.95 11.50
N ILE A 78 -4.70 12.24 12.61
CA ILE A 78 -4.25 10.85 12.60
C ILE A 78 -5.37 9.93 12.09
N SER A 79 -6.61 10.18 12.49
CA SER A 79 -7.80 9.49 11.97
C SER A 79 -7.88 9.58 10.44
N LYS A 80 -7.81 10.78 9.86
CA LYS A 80 -7.86 10.98 8.41
C LYS A 80 -6.68 10.32 7.68
N LEU A 81 -5.50 10.29 8.30
CA LEU A 81 -4.34 9.62 7.72
C LEU A 81 -4.54 8.10 7.68
N ALA A 82 -5.02 7.51 8.77
CA ALA A 82 -5.33 6.09 8.86
C ALA A 82 -6.40 5.68 7.84
N GLU A 83 -7.49 6.44 7.74
CA GLU A 83 -8.55 6.21 6.75
C GLU A 83 -8.00 6.22 5.32
N LYS A 84 -7.27 7.27 4.93
CA LYS A 84 -6.69 7.37 3.57
C LYS A 84 -5.73 6.22 3.26
N ASN A 85 -4.87 5.86 4.21
CA ASN A 85 -3.95 4.74 4.07
C ASN A 85 -4.73 3.42 3.87
N ASN A 86 -5.68 3.15 4.76
CA ASN A 86 -6.42 1.90 4.75
C ASN A 86 -7.29 1.76 3.49
N VAL A 87 -7.93 2.83 3.03
CA VAL A 87 -8.68 2.85 1.76
C VAL A 87 -7.78 2.54 0.57
N ALA A 88 -6.60 3.17 0.50
CA ALA A 88 -5.65 2.90 -0.59
C ALA A 88 -5.17 1.45 -0.59
N LEU A 89 -4.86 0.90 0.59
CA LEU A 89 -4.39 -0.46 0.73
C LEU A 89 -5.49 -1.50 0.43
N ALA A 90 -6.71 -1.24 0.91
CA ALA A 90 -7.88 -2.06 0.62
C ALA A 90 -8.18 -2.11 -0.88
N LYS A 91 -8.10 -0.97 -1.57
CA LYS A 91 -8.23 -0.91 -3.03
C LYS A 91 -7.19 -1.81 -3.71
N ASN A 92 -5.92 -1.69 -3.36
CA ASN A 92 -4.85 -2.50 -3.94
C ASN A 92 -5.05 -4.00 -3.70
N LEU A 93 -5.50 -4.39 -2.50
CA LEU A 93 -5.78 -5.78 -2.16
C LEU A 93 -7.01 -6.32 -2.91
N THR A 94 -8.08 -5.52 -3.03
CA THR A 94 -9.27 -5.89 -3.80
C THR A 94 -8.95 -6.03 -5.29
N GLU A 95 -8.14 -5.14 -5.87
CA GLU A 95 -7.71 -5.24 -7.26
C GLU A 95 -6.91 -6.52 -7.54
N LYS A 96 -6.07 -6.96 -6.58
CA LYS A 96 -5.19 -8.12 -6.76
C LYS A 96 -5.82 -9.46 -6.37
N TYR A 97 -6.68 -9.47 -5.36
CA TYR A 97 -7.18 -10.70 -4.72
C TYR A 97 -8.71 -10.78 -4.60
N GLY A 98 -9.42 -9.79 -5.14
CA GLY A 98 -10.87 -9.64 -4.92
C GLY A 98 -11.20 -9.42 -3.44
N GLU A 99 -12.43 -9.71 -3.05
CA GLU A 99 -12.92 -9.44 -1.69
C GLU A 99 -12.47 -10.48 -0.64
N THR A 100 -11.73 -11.52 -1.05
CA THR A 100 -11.33 -12.64 -0.18
C THR A 100 -10.45 -12.22 0.99
N TRP A 101 -9.60 -11.21 0.80
CA TRP A 101 -8.67 -10.71 1.83
C TRP A 101 -9.39 -10.20 3.08
N LYS A 102 -10.64 -9.70 2.95
CA LYS A 102 -11.42 -9.20 4.09
C LYS A 102 -11.72 -10.31 5.09
N LYS A 103 -12.10 -11.49 4.60
CA LYS A 103 -12.36 -12.67 5.43
C LYS A 103 -11.08 -13.16 6.11
N ASP A 104 -9.99 -13.19 5.37
CA ASP A 104 -8.70 -13.68 5.87
C ASP A 104 -8.11 -12.76 6.93
N LEU A 105 -8.23 -11.44 6.72
CA LEU A 105 -7.89 -10.43 7.72
C LEU A 105 -8.75 -10.63 8.98
N GLY A 106 -10.07 -10.73 8.79
CA GLY A 106 -11.03 -11.04 9.87
C GLY A 106 -11.15 -9.92 10.92
N ILE A 107 -10.75 -8.71 10.55
CA ILE A 107 -11.12 -7.44 11.20
C ILE A 107 -11.52 -6.46 10.11
N ILE A 108 -12.23 -5.40 10.47
CA ILE A 108 -12.47 -4.25 9.60
C ILE A 108 -11.48 -3.16 10.03
N PRO A 109 -10.44 -2.85 9.22
CA PRO A 109 -9.54 -1.74 9.50
C PRO A 109 -10.28 -0.42 9.66
N TYR A 110 -9.70 0.48 10.45
CA TYR A 110 -10.28 1.81 10.66
C TYR A 110 -10.56 2.55 9.33
N GLY A 111 -11.75 3.11 9.20
CA GLY A 111 -12.14 3.91 8.02
C GLY A 111 -12.51 3.11 6.77
N LEU A 112 -12.73 1.80 6.90
CA LEU A 112 -13.26 0.91 5.85
C LEU A 112 -14.68 0.44 6.12
#